data_AF-A0A8S2GBL9-F1
#
_entry.id   AF-A0A8S2GBL9-F1
#
_cell.length_a   1.000
_cell.length_b   1.000
_cell.length_c   1.000
_cell.angle_alpha   90.00
_cell.angle_beta   90.00
_cell.angle_gamma   90.00
#
_symmetry.space_group_name_H-M   'P 1'
#
loop_
_entity.id
_entity.type
_entity.pdbx_description
1 polymer ?
#
loop_
_entity_poly.entity_id
_entity_poly.type
_entity_poly.pdbx_seq_one_letter_code
_entity_poly.pdbx_strand_id
1 'polypeptide(L)'
;MSHNSEFAQLDNVRQSEYRKRFSHVKQTILHIGDIVFIPHGSNDGVRVKNTNTVDKIAELLQLTAVEFSSALVTELQVTRGNANFSFVNV
;
A
#
# COMPACT_ATOMS: atom_id res chain seq x y z
N MET A 1 44.49 8.85 -0.90
CA MET A 1 43.62 8.67 0.28
C MET A 1 42.14 9.07 0.05
N SER A 2 41.70 9.42 -1.17
CA SER A 2 40.32 9.87 -1.42
C SER A 2 39.28 8.77 -1.72
N HIS A 3 39.70 7.54 -2.04
CA HIS A 3 38.76 6.46 -2.35
C HIS A 3 37.94 6.02 -1.12
N ASN A 4 38.53 6.00 0.08
CA ASN A 4 37.81 5.57 1.29
C ASN A 4 36.67 6.53 1.70
N SER A 5 36.76 7.82 1.38
CA SER A 5 35.71 8.80 1.70
C SER A 5 34.48 8.66 0.79
N GLU A 6 34.68 8.23 -0.45
CA GLU A 6 33.60 8.08 -1.44
C GLU A 6 32.75 6.84 -1.13
N PHE A 7 33.38 5.70 -0.79
CA PHE A 7 32.67 4.51 -0.33
C PHE A 7 31.87 4.77 0.95
N ALA A 8 32.43 5.49 1.92
CA ALA A 8 31.71 5.85 3.15
C ALA A 8 30.51 6.78 2.89
N GLN A 9 30.60 7.69 1.90
CA GLN A 9 29.46 8.52 1.49
C GLN A 9 28.34 7.68 0.85
N LEU A 10 28.69 6.76 -0.04
CA LEU A 10 27.72 5.86 -0.68
C LEU A 10 26.97 4.99 0.34
N ASP A 11 27.67 4.44 1.35
CA ASP A 11 27.04 3.66 2.41
C ASP A 11 26.09 4.51 3.27
N ASN A 12 26.45 5.76 3.57
CA ASN A 12 25.58 6.67 4.32
C ASN A 12 24.30 7.02 3.54
N VAL A 13 24.41 7.28 2.23
CA VAL A 13 23.26 7.51 1.36
C VAL A 13 22.35 6.29 1.37
N ARG A 14 22.92 5.09 1.14
CA ARG A 14 22.17 3.83 1.11
C ARG A 14 21.44 3.56 2.43
N GLN A 15 22.12 3.75 3.56
CA GLN A 15 21.48 3.62 4.88
C GLN A 15 20.37 4.64 5.12
N SER A 16 20.54 5.88 4.63
CA SER A 16 19.50 6.90 4.74
C SER A 16 18.24 6.53 3.96
N GLU A 17 18.40 5.96 2.76
CA GLU A 17 17.28 5.47 1.95
C GLU A 17 16.56 4.30 2.62
N TYR A 18 17.29 3.34 3.17
CA TYR A 18 16.69 2.24 3.93
C TYR A 18 15.88 2.73 5.13
N ARG A 19 16.41 3.70 5.88
CA ARG A 19 15.69 4.32 7.01
C ARG A 19 14.38 4.99 6.55
N LYS A 20 14.40 5.71 5.43
CA LYS A 20 13.20 6.34 4.85
C LYS A 20 12.17 5.29 4.43
N ARG A 21 12.58 4.26 3.68
CA ARG A 21 11.68 3.17 3.24
C ARG A 21 11.05 2.44 4.42
N PHE A 22 11.84 2.14 5.45
CA PHE A 22 11.34 1.48 6.65
C PHE A 22 10.35 2.36 7.42
N SER A 23 10.58 3.68 7.46
CA SER A 23 9.64 4.64 8.04
C SER A 23 8.32 4.66 7.29
N HIS A 24 8.35 4.65 5.95
CA HIS A 24 7.14 4.61 5.13
C HIS A 24 6.33 3.34 5.40
N VAL A 25 6.97 2.17 5.43
CA VAL A 25 6.29 0.90 5.73
C VAL A 25 5.63 0.94 7.12
N LYS A 26 6.29 1.48 8.14
CA LYS A 26 5.71 1.63 9.48
C LYS A 26 4.47 2.51 9.47
N GLN A 27 4.56 3.68 8.83
CA GLN A 27 3.44 4.62 8.73
C GLN A 27 2.28 4.00 7.95
N THR A 28 2.57 3.26 6.87
CA THR A 28 1.56 2.51 6.13
C THR A 28 0.82 1.52 7.03
N ILE A 29 1.53 0.70 7.81
CA ILE A 29 0.90 -0.27 8.71
C ILE A 29 0.00 0.42 9.73
N LEU A 30 0.44 1.55 10.29
CA LEU A 30 -0.38 2.34 11.21
C LEU A 30 -1.66 2.85 10.54
N HIS A 31 -1.55 3.41 9.34
CA HIS A 31 -2.69 3.99 8.63
C HIS A 31 -3.65 2.95 8.04
N ILE A 32 -3.19 1.74 7.72
CA ILE A 32 -4.07 0.65 7.25
C ILE A 32 -5.14 0.33 8.29
N GLY A 33 -4.80 0.35 9.58
CA GLY A 33 -5.76 0.13 10.67
C GLY A 33 -6.85 1.21 10.78
N ASP A 34 -6.60 2.41 10.22
CA ASP A 34 -7.54 3.53 10.24
C ASP A 34 -8.55 3.48 9.08
N ILE A 35 -8.46 2.50 8.17
CA ILE A 35 -9.37 2.38 7.03
C ILE A 35 -10.74 1.93 7.52
N VAL A 36 -11.77 2.72 7.19
CA VAL A 36 -13.16 2.45 7.59
C VAL A 36 -13.95 1.99 6.36
N PHE A 37 -14.50 0.79 6.45
CA PHE A 37 -15.41 0.24 5.45
C PHE A 37 -16.86 0.52 5.83
N ILE A 38 -17.70 0.80 4.84
CA ILE A 38 -19.14 0.91 5.00
C ILE A 38 -19.85 0.02 3.96
N PRO A 39 -21.03 -0.52 4.30
CA PRO A 39 -21.83 -1.28 3.34
C PRO A 39 -22.14 -0.45 2.09
N HIS A 40 -22.16 -1.12 0.94
CA HIS A 40 -22.52 -0.54 -0.35
C HIS A 40 -23.32 -1.54 -1.18
N GLY A 41 -24.50 -1.13 -1.64
CA GLY A 41 -25.40 -2.00 -2.40
C GLY A 41 -26.09 -3.06 -1.54
N SER A 42 -26.62 -4.09 -2.21
CA SER A 42 -27.44 -5.15 -1.61
C SER A 42 -26.77 -6.53 -1.56
N ASN A 43 -25.53 -6.67 -2.04
CA ASN A 43 -24.83 -7.95 -2.24
C ASN A 43 -23.53 -8.06 -1.41
N ASP A 44 -23.60 -7.82 -0.09
CA ASP A 44 -22.43 -7.82 0.81
C ASP A 44 -21.26 -6.92 0.37
N GLY A 45 -21.54 -5.95 -0.50
CA GLY A 45 -20.55 -5.01 -1.02
C GLY A 45 -20.09 -4.04 0.06
N VAL A 46 -18.83 -3.64 -0.01
CA VAL A 46 -18.24 -2.64 0.87
C VAL A 46 -17.55 -1.55 0.05
N ARG A 47 -17.59 -0.32 0.55
CA ARG A 47 -16.77 0.79 0.03
C ARG A 47 -15.98 1.43 1.17
N VAL A 48 -14.89 2.08 0.81
CA VAL A 48 -14.10 2.84 1.79
C VAL A 48 -14.77 4.18 2.07
N LYS A 49 -14.97 4.49 3.36
CA LYS A 49 -15.57 5.76 3.81
C LYS A 49 -14.58 6.92 3.79
N ASN A 50 -13.34 6.67 4.23
CA ASN A 50 -12.29 7.67 4.37
C ASN A 50 -11.21 7.50 3.29
N THR A 51 -11.57 7.82 2.04
CA THR A 51 -10.68 7.69 0.87
C THR A 51 -9.35 8.45 1.02
N ASN A 52 -9.33 9.57 1.75
CA ASN A 52 -8.11 10.32 2.05
C ASN A 52 -7.04 9.48 2.77
N THR A 53 -7.43 8.46 3.55
CA THR A 53 -6.48 7.54 4.20
C THR A 53 -5.89 6.57 3.17
N VAL A 54 -6.70 6.10 2.22
CA VAL A 54 -6.27 5.24 1.12
C VAL A 54 -5.27 5.97 0.22
N ASP A 55 -5.53 7.23 -0.12
CA ASP A 55 -4.63 8.05 -0.96
C ASP A 55 -3.24 8.20 -0.30
N LYS A 56 -3.20 8.49 1.00
CA LYS A 56 -1.95 8.61 1.77
C LYS A 56 -1.17 7.30 1.83
N ILE A 57 -1.87 6.18 2.01
CA ILE A 57 -1.22 4.86 2.04
C ILE A 57 -0.69 4.50 0.65
N ALA A 58 -1.46 4.78 -0.40
CA ALA A 58 -1.04 4.55 -1.78
C ALA A 58 0.23 5.35 -2.11
N GLU A 59 0.32 6.62 -1.69
CA GLU A 59 1.51 7.44 -1.83
C GLU A 59 2.72 6.85 -1.08
N LEU A 60 2.55 6.43 0.18
CA LEU A 60 3.62 5.81 0.98
C LEU A 60 4.15 4.51 0.37
N LEU A 61 3.27 3.75 -0.29
CA LEU A 61 3.59 2.48 -0.96
C LEU A 61 4.01 2.64 -2.42
N GLN A 62 3.95 3.86 -2.98
CA GLN A 62 4.19 4.13 -4.40
C GLN A 62 3.26 3.33 -5.34
N LEU A 63 1.99 3.21 -4.95
CA LEU A 63 0.92 2.60 -5.74
C LEU A 63 -0.06 3.66 -6.21
N THR A 64 -0.89 3.35 -7.20
CA THR A 64 -2.04 4.22 -7.50
C THR A 64 -3.13 4.00 -6.46
N ALA A 65 -3.84 5.07 -6.09
CA ALA A 65 -4.99 4.98 -5.19
C ALA A 65 -6.08 4.04 -5.74
N VAL A 66 -6.24 3.99 -7.06
CA VAL A 66 -7.19 3.11 -7.75
C VAL A 66 -6.83 1.63 -7.54
N GLU A 67 -5.58 1.23 -7.81
CA GLU A 67 -5.13 -0.15 -7.60
C GLU A 67 -5.25 -0.56 -6.13
N PHE A 68 -4.83 0.33 -5.21
CA PHE A 68 -4.89 0.04 -3.79
C PHE A 68 -6.35 -0.07 -3.30
N SER A 69 -7.21 0.88 -3.67
CA SER A 69 -8.63 0.84 -3.29
C SER A 69 -9.35 -0.39 -3.85
N SER A 70 -9.07 -0.78 -5.09
CA SER A 70 -9.61 -1.99 -5.71
C SER A 70 -9.20 -3.25 -4.96
N ALA A 71 -7.92 -3.36 -4.59
CA ALA A 71 -7.41 -4.51 -3.83
C ALA A 71 -8.04 -4.64 -2.42
N LEU A 72 -8.48 -3.52 -1.82
CA LEU A 72 -9.11 -3.53 -0.48
C LEU A 72 -10.55 -4.06 -0.49
N VAL A 73 -11.28 -3.90 -1.59
CA VAL A 73 -12.71 -4.23 -1.67
C VAL A 73 -13.00 -5.44 -2.58
N THR A 74 -11.97 -5.96 -3.26
CA THR A 74 -12.10 -7.14 -4.12
C THR A 74 -11.82 -8.41 -3.33
N GLU A 75 -12.76 -9.37 -3.36
CA GLU A 75 -12.49 -10.72 -2.89
C GLU A 75 -11.61 -11.45 -3.92
N LEU A 76 -10.41 -11.87 -3.51
CA LEU A 76 -9.53 -12.68 -4.35
C LEU A 76 -9.74 -14.17 -4.04
N GLN A 77 -10.41 -14.90 -4.94
CA GLN A 77 -10.47 -16.36 -4.87
C GLN A 77 -9.33 -16.97 -5.68
N VAL A 78 -8.35 -17.57 -4.99
CA VAL A 78 -7.23 -18.28 -5.60
C VAL A 78 -7.52 -19.77 -5.58
N THR A 79 -7.81 -20.36 -6.75
CA THR A 79 -8.07 -21.80 -6.88
C THR A 79 -6.98 -22.43 -7.74
N ARG A 80 -6.11 -23.25 -7.14
CA ARG A 80 -5.09 -24.09 -7.82
C ARG A 80 -4.37 -23.39 -8.99
N GLY A 81 -3.84 -22.19 -8.77
CA GLY A 81 -3.06 -21.46 -9.77
C GLY A 81 -3.85 -20.55 -10.71
N ASN A 82 -5.19 -20.56 -10.65
CA ASN A 82 -6.03 -19.54 -11.29
C ASN A 82 -6.53 -18.54 -10.25
N ALA A 83 -6.18 -17.27 -10.45
CA ALA A 83 -6.79 -16.16 -9.74
C ALA A 83 -8.01 -15.70 -10.56
N ASN A 84 -9.21 -15.85 -10.00
CA ASN A 84 -10.42 -15.27 -10.57
C ASN A 84 -10.75 -13.98 -9.80
N PHE A 85 -10.94 -12.89 -10.54
CA PHE A 85 -11.38 -11.62 -10.00
C PHE A 85 -12.89 -11.51 -10.18
N SER A 86 -13.64 -11.57 -9.09
CA SER A 86 -15.07 -11.26 -9.09
C SER A 86 -15.26 -9.80 -8.72
N PHE A 87 -15.55 -8.97 -9.73
CA PHE A 87 -15.96 -7.59 -9.50
C PHE A 87 -17.38 -7.58 -8.96
N VAL A 88 -17.57 -7.10 -7.74
CA VAL A 88 -18.89 -6.61 -7.33
C VAL A 88 -19.04 -5.26 -8.03
N ASN A 89 -19.80 -5.22 -9.13
CA ASN A 89 -20.13 -3.96 -9.79
C ASN A 89 -20.80 -3.04 -8.76
N VAL A 90 -20.14 -1.93 -8.48
CA VAL A 90 -20.48 -0.88 -7.51
C VAL A 90 -21.56 0.02 -8.08
#